data_AF-A0A920EEP2-F1
#
_entry.id   AF-A0A920EEP2-F1
#
_cell.length_a   1.000
_cell.length_b   1.000
_cell.length_c   1.000
_cell.angle_alpha   90.00
_cell.angle_beta   90.00
_cell.angle_gamma   90.00
#
_symmetry.space_group_name_H-M   'P 1'
#
loop_
_entity.id
_entity.type
_entity.pdbx_description
1 polymer ?
#
loop_
_entity_poly.entity_id
_entity_poly.type
_entity_poly.pdbx_seq_one_letter_code
_entity_poly.pdbx_strand_id
1 'polypeptide(L)'
;MLVTFFLQQFLGSMNGSAFYYSYVFLFLGYSIYLRKKNPYVSKNLFICFFMLLISVILRSIDHKFCSNLSLGTHFLWHILNSIVLGVSIITLYNKKVFLHKI
;
A
#
# COMPACT_ATOMS: atom_id res chain seq x y z
N MET A 1 13.39 1.03 2.70
CA MET A 1 14.46 0.29 3.42
C MET A 1 14.83 0.94 4.75
N LEU A 2 15.24 2.21 4.81
CA LEU A 2 15.51 2.91 6.08
C LEU A 2 14.32 2.87 7.06
N VAL A 3 13.11 3.23 6.60
CA VAL A 3 11.89 3.19 7.43
C VAL A 3 11.60 1.80 7.98
N THR A 4 11.72 0.78 7.12
CA THR A 4 11.55 -0.62 7.51
C THR A 4 12.59 -1.07 8.54
N PHE A 5 13.86 -0.69 8.36
CA PHE A 5 14.94 -1.01 9.29
C PHE A 5 14.69 -0.43 10.68
N PHE A 6 14.35 0.85 10.75
CA PHE A 6 14.00 1.49 12.03
C PHE A 6 12.77 0.84 12.69
N LEU A 7 11.70 0.60 11.94
CA LEU A 7 10.50 -0.03 12.49
C LEU A 7 10.79 -1.44 13.01
N GLN A 8 11.62 -2.21 12.32
CA GLN A 8 12.00 -3.55 12.75
C GLN A 8 12.89 -3.54 14.00
N GLN A 9 13.72 -2.51 14.18
CA GLN A 9 14.50 -2.29 15.39
C GLN A 9 13.62 -2.03 16.63
N PHE A 10 12.50 -1.30 16.46
CA PHE A 10 11.60 -0.93 17.55
C PHE A 10 10.46 -1.93 17.80
N LEU A 11 9.96 -2.60 16.76
CA LEU A 11 8.75 -3.46 16.83
C LEU A 11 9.06 -4.96 16.66
N GLY A 12 10.32 -5.34 16.40
CA GLY A 12 10.74 -6.73 16.17
C GLY A 12 10.40 -7.24 14.75
N SER A 13 10.63 -8.53 14.50
CA SER A 13 10.35 -9.13 13.17
C SER A 13 8.84 -9.29 12.97
N MET A 14 8.21 -8.32 12.31
CA MET A 14 6.78 -8.35 11.99
C MET A 14 6.45 -9.32 10.85
N ASN A 15 6.83 -10.60 10.93
CA ASN A 15 6.51 -11.66 9.94
C ASN A 15 6.75 -11.27 8.46
N GLY A 16 7.84 -10.54 8.19
CA GLY A 16 8.17 -10.06 6.84
C GLY A 16 7.27 -8.92 6.30
N SER A 17 6.28 -8.46 7.08
CA SER A 17 5.40 -7.34 6.71
C SER A 17 6.08 -5.97 6.84
N ALA A 18 7.28 -5.92 7.43
CA ALA A 18 8.01 -4.70 7.72
C ALA A 18 8.31 -3.85 6.46
N PHE A 19 8.46 -4.50 5.30
CA PHE A 19 8.69 -3.83 4.01
C PHE A 19 7.48 -3.05 3.51
N TYR A 20 6.26 -3.46 3.86
CA TYR A 20 5.03 -2.78 3.41
C TYR A 20 4.87 -1.40 4.04
N TYR A 21 5.38 -1.19 5.26
CA TYR A 21 5.34 0.13 5.89
C TYR A 21 6.09 1.18 5.08
N SER A 22 7.24 0.84 4.47
CA SER A 22 7.95 1.77 3.58
C SER A 22 7.01 2.26 2.46
N TYR A 23 6.25 1.35 1.85
CA TYR A 23 5.29 1.71 0.80
C TYR A 23 4.10 2.51 1.35
N VAL A 24 3.55 2.15 2.51
CA VAL A 24 2.47 2.91 3.17
C VAL A 24 2.89 4.37 3.39
N PHE A 25 4.09 4.61 3.94
CA PHE A 25 4.60 5.97 4.15
C PHE A 25 4.89 6.70 2.84
N LEU A 26 5.39 6.01 1.81
CA LEU A 26 5.60 6.61 0.49
C LEU A 26 4.27 7.08 -0.12
N PHE A 27 3.25 6.24 -0.13
CA PHE A 27 1.95 6.60 -0.69
C PHE A 27 1.32 7.77 0.07
N LEU A 28 1.40 7.78 1.40
CA LEU A 28 0.93 8.91 2.21
C LEU A 28 1.72 10.19 1.90
N GLY A 29 3.05 10.13 1.94
CA GLY A 29 3.93 11.27 1.70
C GLY A 29 3.74 11.88 0.31
N TYR A 30 3.67 11.05 -0.74
CA TYR A 30 3.40 11.51 -2.09
C TYR A 30 1.98 12.03 -2.28
N SER A 31 0.98 11.45 -1.59
CA SER A 31 -0.38 11.98 -1.63
C SER A 31 -0.44 13.42 -1.11
N ILE A 32 0.26 13.71 0.00
CA ILE A 32 0.34 15.05 0.60
C ILE A 32 1.14 16.00 -0.30
N TYR A 33 2.33 15.57 -0.76
CA TYR A 33 3.21 16.38 -1.60
C TYR A 33 2.53 16.79 -2.92
N LEU A 34 1.79 15.86 -3.55
CA LEU A 34 1.13 16.11 -4.83
C LEU A 34 -0.23 16.81 -4.70
N ARG A 35 -0.73 17.07 -3.49
CA ARG A 35 -2.09 17.62 -3.26
C ARG A 35 -2.33 18.92 -4.02
N LYS A 36 -1.33 19.80 -4.10
CA LYS A 36 -1.42 21.08 -4.82
C LYS A 36 -1.08 20.98 -6.32
N LYS A 37 -0.13 20.11 -6.69
CA LYS A 37 0.38 20.01 -8.08
C LYS A 37 -0.47 19.12 -8.97
N ASN A 38 -1.01 18.02 -8.44
CA ASN A 38 -1.76 17.02 -9.19
C ASN A 38 -2.84 16.39 -8.27
N PRO A 39 -3.98 17.05 -8.05
CA PRO A 39 -5.01 16.59 -7.12
C PRO A 39 -5.58 15.21 -7.49
N TYR A 40 -5.65 14.89 -8.79
CA TYR A 40 -6.07 13.57 -9.28
C TYR A 40 -5.15 12.44 -8.78
N VAL A 41 -3.84 12.60 -8.95
CA VAL A 41 -2.84 11.61 -8.52
C VAL A 41 -2.81 11.53 -6.99
N SER A 42 -2.90 12.67 -6.31
CA SER A 42 -2.96 12.76 -4.85
C SER A 42 -4.12 11.94 -4.28
N LYS A 43 -5.34 12.10 -4.82
CA LYS A 43 -6.52 11.34 -4.39
C LYS A 43 -6.35 9.84 -4.57
N ASN A 44 -5.85 9.41 -5.73
CA ASN A 44 -5.68 7.98 -6.01
C ASN A 44 -4.58 7.33 -5.15
N LEU A 45 -3.49 8.05 -4.88
CA LEU A 45 -2.45 7.60 -3.96
C LEU A 45 -2.96 7.47 -2.52
N PHE A 46 -3.85 8.37 -2.10
CA PHE A 46 -4.48 8.31 -0.78
C PHE A 46 -5.41 7.10 -0.63
N ILE A 47 -6.17 6.75 -1.69
CA ILE A 47 -6.97 5.52 -1.73
C ILE A 47 -6.06 4.29 -1.64
N CYS A 48 -4.97 4.27 -2.42
CA CYS A 48 -3.99 3.20 -2.37
C CYS A 48 -3.33 3.05 -0.99
N PHE A 49 -3.06 4.17 -0.29
CA PHE A 49 -2.57 4.15 1.09
C PHE A 49 -3.52 3.40 2.02
N PHE A 50 -4.82 3.72 2.00
CA PHE A 50 -5.80 3.03 2.85
C PHE A 50 -5.93 1.55 2.51
N MET A 51 -6.00 1.21 1.22
CA MET A 51 -6.06 -0.19 0.78
C MET A 51 -4.82 -0.98 1.21
N LEU A 52 -3.64 -0.38 1.08
CA LEU A 52 -2.40 -1.02 1.50
C LEU A 52 -2.31 -1.18 3.02
N LEU A 53 -2.80 -0.20 3.79
CA LEU A 53 -2.88 -0.30 5.24
C LEU A 53 -3.77 -1.46 5.68
N ILE A 54 -4.98 -1.58 5.10
CA ILE A 54 -5.91 -2.69 5.36
C ILE A 54 -5.27 -4.03 4.96
N SER A 55 -4.59 -4.07 3.81
CA SER A 55 -3.88 -5.26 3.33
C SER A 55 -2.85 -5.76 4.34
N VAL A 56 -2.00 -4.86 4.87
CA VAL A 56 -0.98 -5.22 5.87
C VAL A 56 -1.59 -5.71 7.19
N ILE A 57 -2.72 -5.11 7.61
CA ILE A 57 -3.45 -5.56 8.80
C ILE A 57 -3.96 -6.99 8.60
N LEU A 58 -4.59 -7.28 7.46
CA LEU A 58 -5.09 -8.62 7.13
C LEU A 58 -3.98 -9.66 7.13
N ARG A 59 -2.82 -9.35 6.55
CA ARG A 59 -1.62 -10.22 6.58
C ARG A 59 -1.10 -10.44 8.00
N SER A 60 -1.12 -9.41 8.83
CA SER A 60 -0.60 -9.52 10.21
C SER A 60 -1.51 -10.37 11.10
N ILE A 61 -2.83 -10.35 10.82
CA ILE A 61 -3.84 -11.12 11.53
C ILE A 61 -3.96 -12.55 10.99
N ASP A 62 -3.53 -12.81 9.75
CA ASP A 62 -3.54 -14.12 9.07
C ASP A 62 -3.02 -15.27 9.96
N HIS A 63 -1.88 -15.08 10.62
CA HIS A 63 -1.31 -16.08 11.55
C HIS A 63 -2.22 -16.45 12.73
N LYS A 64 -3.09 -15.54 13.19
CA LYS A 64 -4.05 -15.81 14.28
C LYS A 64 -5.28 -16.58 13.79
N PHE A 65 -5.62 -16.45 12.51
CA PHE A 65 -6.81 -17.09 11.92
C PHE A 65 -6.49 -18.38 11.16
N CYS A 66 -5.24 -18.59 10.76
CA CYS A 66 -4.77 -19.83 10.11
C CYS A 66 -5.01 -21.09 10.95
N SER A 67 -5.14 -20.99 12.28
CA SER A 67 -5.48 -22.14 13.13
C SER A 67 -6.92 -22.62 12.94
N ASN A 68 -7.82 -21.77 12.44
CA ASN A 68 -9.26 -22.04 12.41
C ASN A 68 -9.82 -22.15 10.97
N LEU A 69 -9.13 -21.59 9.98
CA LEU A 69 -9.51 -21.66 8.57
C LEU A 69 -8.30 -22.14 7.74
N SER A 70 -8.44 -23.27 7.04
CA SER A 70 -7.36 -23.89 6.24
C SER A 70 -6.84 -23.00 5.10
N LEU A 71 -7.63 -22.00 4.68
CA LEU A 71 -7.27 -21.00 3.66
C LEU A 71 -6.67 -19.70 4.23
N GLY A 72 -6.85 -19.41 5.53
CA GLY A 72 -6.44 -18.14 6.15
C GLY A 72 -7.11 -16.88 5.55
N THR A 73 -6.53 -15.71 5.81
CA THR A 73 -6.87 -14.41 5.19
C THR A 73 -5.86 -13.99 4.12
N HIS A 74 -4.83 -14.82 3.86
CA HIS A 74 -3.74 -14.54 2.93
C HIS A 74 -4.18 -14.15 1.51
N PHE A 75 -5.21 -14.81 0.98
CA PHE A 75 -5.74 -14.53 -0.35
C PHE A 75 -6.25 -13.08 -0.46
N LEU A 76 -6.82 -12.54 0.62
CA LEU A 76 -7.38 -11.19 0.67
C LEU A 76 -6.27 -10.14 0.64
N TRP A 77 -5.14 -10.44 1.27
CA TRP A 77 -3.91 -9.65 1.15
C TRP A 77 -3.43 -9.58 -0.31
N HIS A 78 -3.39 -10.69 -1.03
CA HIS A 78 -3.01 -10.69 -2.45
C HIS A 78 -3.95 -9.85 -3.32
N ILE A 79 -5.27 -10.02 -3.16
CA ILE A 79 -6.26 -9.27 -3.95
C ILE A 79 -6.09 -7.77 -3.73
N LEU A 80 -5.96 -7.33 -2.48
CA LEU A 80 -5.78 -5.91 -2.18
C LEU A 80 -4.48 -5.34 -2.76
N ASN A 81 -3.36 -6.08 -2.71
CA ASN A 81 -2.12 -5.62 -3.34
C ASN A 81 -2.24 -5.52 -4.87
N SER A 82 -2.91 -6.47 -5.51
CA SER A 82 -3.17 -6.42 -6.95
C SER A 82 -4.03 -5.21 -7.34
N ILE A 83 -5.04 -4.87 -6.53
CA ILE A 83 -5.85 -3.65 -6.72
C ILE A 83 -4.98 -2.39 -6.57
N VAL A 84 -4.18 -2.29 -5.51
CA VAL A 84 -3.27 -1.15 -5.29
C VAL A 84 -2.32 -0.97 -6.47
N LEU A 85 -1.76 -2.06 -6.99
CA LEU A 85 -0.88 -2.03 -8.16
C LEU A 85 -1.62 -1.55 -9.41
N GLY A 86 -2.81 -2.10 -9.68
CA GLY A 86 -3.65 -1.71 -10.82
C GLY A 86 -4.03 -0.23 -10.78
N VAL A 87 -4.51 0.27 -9.63
CA VAL A 87 -4.86 1.68 -9.44
C VAL A 87 -3.63 2.58 -9.63
N SER A 88 -2.47 2.18 -9.13
CA SER A 88 -1.23 2.94 -9.29
C SER A 88 -0.82 3.08 -10.76
N ILE A 89 -0.88 1.98 -11.52
CA ILE A 89 -0.56 1.96 -12.96
C ILE A 89 -1.55 2.84 -13.73
N ILE A 90 -2.86 2.67 -13.50
CA ILE A 90 -3.91 3.45 -14.16
C ILE A 90 -3.73 4.95 -13.86
N THR A 91 -3.39 5.29 -12.62
CA THR A 91 -3.16 6.68 -12.22
C THR A 91 -1.99 7.31 -12.97
N LEU A 92 -0.89 6.57 -13.14
CA LEU A 92 0.27 7.03 -13.91
C LEU A 92 -0.02 7.14 -15.40
N TYR A 93 -0.74 6.16 -15.96
CA TYR A 93 -1.12 6.15 -17.37
C TYR A 93 -2.04 7.33 -17.72
N ASN A 94 -3.10 7.54 -16.92
CA ASN A 94 -4.04 8.63 -17.14
C ASN A 94 -3.38 10.01 -16.99
N LYS A 95 -2.39 10.15 -16.09
CA LYS A 95 -1.59 11.37 -16.00
C LYS A 95 -0.79 11.60 -17.29
N LYS A 96 -0.12 10.58 -17.84
CA LYS A 96 0.63 10.70 -19.10
C LYS A 96 -0.27 11.13 -20.25
N VAL A 97 -1.45 10.52 -20.36
CA VAL A 97 -2.44 10.89 -21.40
C VAL A 97 -2.91 12.34 -21.24
N PHE A 98 -3.12 12.81 -20.01
CA PHE A 98 -3.52 14.20 -19.76
C PHE A 98 -2.42 15.21 -20.13
N LEU A 99 -1.15 14.91 -19.84
CA LEU A 99 -0.03 15.79 -20.18
C LEU A 99 0.30 15.86 -21.68
N HIS A 100 -0.08 14.84 -22.46
CA HIS A 100 0.14 14.80 -23.91
C HIS A 100 -1.01 15.40 -24.73
N LYS A 101 -2.13 15.74 -24.07
CA LYS A 101 -3.30 16.39 -24.68
C LYS A 101 -3.29 17.92 -24.53
N ILE A 102 -2.30 18.48 -23.84
CA ILE A 102 -2.05 19.92 -23.70
C ILE A 102 -0.88 20.26 -24.61
#